data_AF-A0A423VE85-F1
#
_entry.id   AF-A0A423VE85-F1
#
_cell.length_a   1.000
_cell.length_b   1.000
_cell.length_c   1.000
_cell.angle_alpha   90.00
_cell.angle_beta   90.00
_cell.angle_gamma   90.00
#
_symmetry.space_group_name_H-M   'P 1'
#
loop_
_entity.id
_entity.type
_entity.pdbx_description
1 polymer ?
#
loop_
_entity_poly.entity_id
_entity_poly.type
_entity_poly.pdbx_seq_one_letter_code
_entity_poly.pdbx_strand_id
1 'polypeptide(L)'
;MAHLPPDTAIFSPSVARQAASTAKDWNYVESWLASRYNSRSPPQFERNPDTLKALLALAALNESADENRDLVARVEADALRDINAAQEAAAAAQEGEEENAADQTNLTTFKEDFYAALEDSLTKDGRAALDAMASSAVQLGMAFPEPAQLARAMLDLQTRVFDLAQAAARVGLLQGYIGTESARLDGLLEDVRGDEYRPPADLARQNLEMQRKIKAMTKKLPEMRDRVSSLARTVGVPNPTIQQLRQEEVRYLELLELRRTLDQQISEFEGLPPDTSMARQQLDALREELHSITEHRDAVFEGLVERETPRKTR
;
A
#
# COMPACT_ATOMS: atom_id res chain seq x y z
N MET A 1 -17.18 -0.01 -46.31
CA MET A 1 -16.65 -1.35 -45.95
C MET A 1 -16.05 -1.29 -44.55
N ALA A 2 -16.88 -1.60 -43.58
CA ALA A 2 -16.56 -2.27 -42.32
C ALA A 2 -17.94 -2.75 -41.85
N HIS A 3 -18.23 -4.02 -42.07
CA HIS A 3 -19.54 -4.62 -41.83
C HIS A 3 -19.71 -4.81 -40.32
N LEU A 4 -20.42 -3.89 -39.67
CA LEU A 4 -21.00 -4.14 -38.36
C LEU A 4 -22.22 -5.05 -38.57
N PRO A 5 -22.30 -6.22 -37.91
CA PRO A 5 -23.46 -7.07 -38.03
C PRO A 5 -24.69 -6.34 -37.47
N PRO A 6 -25.85 -6.36 -38.17
CA PRO A 6 -27.11 -5.96 -37.59
C PRO A 6 -27.57 -7.07 -36.64
N ASP A 7 -28.29 -6.70 -35.57
CA ASP A 7 -28.90 -7.58 -34.58
C ASP A 7 -27.97 -8.34 -33.60
N THR A 8 -27.60 -7.64 -32.53
CA THR A 8 -27.46 -8.28 -31.21
C THR A 8 -28.05 -7.39 -30.11
N ALA A 9 -29.33 -7.61 -29.80
CA ALA A 9 -29.94 -7.45 -28.47
C ALA A 9 -29.91 -6.05 -27.76
N ILE A 10 -30.39 -4.97 -28.39
CA ILE A 10 -30.39 -3.62 -27.78
C ILE A 10 -31.71 -3.26 -27.02
N PHE A 11 -32.76 -4.09 -27.06
CA PHE A 11 -34.05 -3.75 -26.41
C PHE A 11 -34.45 -4.71 -25.29
N SER A 12 -33.64 -4.83 -24.24
CA SER A 12 -34.17 -5.23 -22.94
C SER A 12 -34.56 -3.97 -22.16
N PRO A 13 -35.80 -3.84 -21.65
CA PRO A 13 -36.21 -2.73 -20.78
C PRO A 13 -35.24 -2.48 -19.62
N SER A 14 -34.54 -3.51 -19.16
CA SER A 14 -33.53 -3.42 -18.11
C SER A 14 -32.29 -2.62 -18.56
N VAL A 15 -31.75 -2.92 -19.74
CA VAL A 15 -30.56 -2.23 -20.30
C VAL A 15 -30.90 -0.77 -20.64
N ALA A 16 -32.09 -0.54 -21.21
CA ALA A 16 -32.58 0.82 -21.46
C ALA A 16 -32.74 1.63 -20.16
N ARG A 17 -33.22 1.01 -19.08
CA ARG A 17 -33.34 1.65 -17.76
C ARG A 17 -31.98 1.95 -17.14
N GLN A 18 -31.00 1.06 -17.28
CA GLN A 18 -29.63 1.29 -16.81
C GLN A 18 -28.94 2.41 -17.60
N ALA A 19 -29.08 2.45 -18.92
CA ALA A 19 -28.58 3.53 -19.77
C ALA A 19 -29.25 4.87 -19.42
N ALA A 20 -30.56 4.88 -19.16
CA ALA A 20 -31.28 6.09 -18.75
C ALA A 20 -30.85 6.58 -17.35
N SER A 21 -30.61 5.66 -16.39
CA SER A 21 -30.11 6.01 -15.05
C SER A 21 -28.71 6.60 -15.13
N THR A 22 -27.80 5.94 -15.84
CA THR A 22 -26.42 6.42 -15.99
C THR A 22 -26.37 7.76 -16.72
N ALA A 23 -27.21 8.00 -17.73
CA ALA A 23 -27.34 9.30 -18.37
C ALA A 23 -27.85 10.39 -17.41
N LYS A 24 -28.81 10.06 -16.53
CA LYS A 24 -29.30 10.98 -15.49
C LYS A 24 -28.19 11.34 -14.49
N ASP A 25 -27.42 10.35 -14.07
CA ASP A 25 -26.32 10.55 -13.12
C ASP A 25 -25.22 11.43 -13.72
N TRP A 26 -24.90 11.24 -15.00
CA TRP A 26 -23.98 12.13 -15.72
C TRP A 26 -24.50 13.57 -15.83
N ASN A 27 -25.79 13.76 -16.14
CA ASN A 27 -26.38 15.10 -16.19
C ASN A 27 -26.32 15.82 -14.82
N TYR A 28 -26.49 15.08 -13.73
CA TYR A 28 -26.33 15.63 -12.38
C TYR A 28 -24.88 16.03 -12.09
N VAL A 29 -23.91 15.19 -12.45
CA VAL A 29 -22.48 15.54 -12.29
C VAL A 29 -22.11 16.75 -13.15
N GLU A 30 -22.62 16.84 -14.38
CA GLU A 30 -22.36 17.98 -15.27
C GLU A 30 -22.95 19.30 -14.73
N SER A 31 -24.18 19.29 -14.20
CA SER A 31 -24.78 20.48 -13.59
C SER A 31 -24.05 20.90 -12.31
N TRP A 32 -23.65 19.93 -11.49
CA TRP A 32 -22.87 20.16 -10.27
C TRP A 32 -21.47 20.74 -10.59
N LEU A 33 -20.76 20.17 -11.58
CA LEU A 33 -19.48 20.73 -12.05
C LEU A 33 -19.67 22.14 -12.64
N ALA A 34 -20.69 22.37 -13.45
CA ALA A 34 -20.97 23.69 -14.02
C ALA A 34 -21.21 24.75 -12.93
N SER A 35 -21.89 24.38 -11.84
CA SER A 35 -22.07 25.22 -10.65
C SER A 35 -20.73 25.57 -9.99
N ARG A 36 -19.85 24.57 -9.76
CA ARG A 36 -18.56 24.78 -9.08
C ARG A 36 -17.56 25.59 -9.90
N TYR A 37 -17.59 25.47 -11.22
CA TYR A 37 -16.64 26.14 -12.10
C TYR A 37 -17.09 27.54 -12.57
N ASN A 38 -18.25 28.06 -12.13
CA ASN A 38 -18.71 29.43 -12.40
C ASN A 38 -18.53 29.86 -13.86
N SER A 39 -19.12 29.10 -14.78
CA SER A 39 -19.05 29.32 -16.25
C SER A 39 -17.69 29.03 -16.91
N ARG A 40 -16.71 28.48 -16.20
CA ARG A 40 -15.51 27.88 -16.81
C ARG A 40 -15.79 26.42 -17.17
N SER A 41 -15.24 25.96 -18.29
CA SER A 41 -15.33 24.55 -18.66
C SER A 41 -14.51 23.71 -17.68
N PRO A 42 -15.05 22.63 -17.09
CA PRO A 42 -14.27 21.73 -16.27
C PRO A 42 -13.15 21.09 -17.12
N PRO A 43 -12.03 20.67 -16.50
CA PRO A 43 -10.97 19.93 -17.18
C PRO A 43 -11.52 18.69 -17.90
N GLN A 44 -10.93 18.30 -19.03
CA GLN A 44 -11.32 17.07 -19.71
C GLN A 44 -10.91 15.85 -18.88
N PHE A 45 -11.83 14.89 -18.72
CA PHE A 45 -11.59 13.63 -18.04
C PHE A 45 -12.28 12.48 -18.77
N GLU A 46 -11.80 11.27 -18.54
CA GLU A 46 -12.35 10.05 -19.12
C GLU A 46 -13.74 9.74 -18.55
N ARG A 47 -14.73 9.48 -19.40
CA ARG A 47 -16.09 9.10 -18.97
C ARG A 47 -16.19 7.59 -18.80
N ASN A 48 -15.72 7.10 -17.66
CA ASN A 48 -15.75 5.68 -17.27
C ASN A 48 -16.72 5.49 -16.06
N PRO A 49 -17.44 4.36 -15.91
CA PRO A 49 -18.26 4.09 -14.72
C PRO A 49 -17.55 4.34 -13.38
N ASP A 50 -16.23 4.07 -13.29
CA ASP A 50 -15.46 4.33 -12.07
C ASP A 50 -15.36 5.83 -11.77
N THR A 51 -15.16 6.65 -12.81
CA THR A 51 -15.14 8.12 -12.68
C THR A 51 -16.51 8.67 -12.30
N LEU A 52 -17.61 8.11 -12.83
CA LEU A 52 -18.97 8.50 -12.46
C LEU A 52 -19.20 8.25 -10.97
N LYS A 53 -18.83 7.06 -10.49
CA LYS A 53 -18.98 6.69 -9.07
C LYS A 53 -18.16 7.62 -8.17
N ALA A 54 -16.92 7.92 -8.55
CA ALA A 54 -16.06 8.83 -7.80
C ALA A 54 -16.63 10.27 -7.76
N LEU A 55 -17.11 10.78 -8.90
CA LEU A 55 -17.67 12.13 -8.99
C LEU A 55 -19.00 12.26 -8.23
N LEU A 56 -19.87 11.24 -8.26
CA LEU A 56 -21.08 11.22 -7.45
C LEU A 56 -20.78 11.20 -5.95
N ALA A 57 -19.80 10.41 -5.52
CA ALA A 57 -19.36 10.39 -4.13
C ALA A 57 -18.79 11.76 -3.70
N LEU A 58 -18.01 12.40 -4.58
CA LEU A 58 -17.45 13.73 -4.30
C LEU A 58 -18.55 14.80 -4.25
N ALA A 59 -19.53 14.74 -5.15
CA ALA A 59 -20.67 15.64 -5.14
C ALA A 59 -21.47 15.53 -3.84
N ALA A 60 -21.82 14.30 -3.43
CA ALA A 60 -22.54 14.04 -2.18
C ALA A 60 -21.74 14.48 -0.95
N LEU A 61 -20.43 14.23 -0.91
CA LEU A 61 -19.58 14.69 0.19
C LEU A 61 -19.51 16.22 0.25
N ASN A 62 -19.42 16.88 -0.90
CA ASN A 62 -19.39 18.34 -0.98
C ASN A 62 -20.72 18.96 -0.52
N GLU A 63 -21.85 18.41 -0.97
CA GLU A 63 -23.17 18.83 -0.49
C GLU A 63 -23.30 18.66 1.04
N SER A 64 -22.87 17.52 1.60
CA SER A 64 -22.88 17.32 3.05
C SER A 64 -21.96 18.30 3.80
N ALA A 65 -20.83 18.69 3.20
CA ALA A 65 -19.91 19.66 3.77
C ALA A 65 -20.49 21.08 3.74
N ASP A 66 -21.15 21.45 2.64
CA ASP A 66 -21.84 22.73 2.50
C ASP A 66 -23.02 22.82 3.48
N GLU A 67 -23.83 21.77 3.63
CA GLU A 67 -24.91 21.70 4.63
C GLU A 67 -24.38 21.88 6.07
N ASN A 68 -23.29 21.19 6.41
CA ASN A 68 -22.66 21.34 7.72
C ASN A 68 -22.13 22.77 7.94
N ARG A 69 -21.53 23.38 6.91
CA ARG A 69 -21.06 24.77 6.98
C ARG A 69 -22.21 25.75 7.19
N ASP A 70 -23.32 25.54 6.48
CA ASP A 70 -24.52 26.37 6.63
C ASP A 70 -25.13 26.23 8.03
N LEU A 71 -25.15 25.02 8.61
CA LEU A 71 -25.60 24.80 9.98
C LEU A 71 -24.71 25.53 11.00
N VAL A 72 -23.38 25.43 10.86
CA VAL A 72 -22.44 26.14 11.72
C VAL A 72 -22.65 27.66 11.61
N ALA A 73 -22.76 28.19 10.39
CA ALA A 73 -22.99 29.62 10.18
C ALA A 73 -24.31 30.12 10.80
N ARG A 74 -25.37 29.29 10.78
CA ARG A 74 -26.64 29.62 11.45
C ARG A 74 -26.50 29.64 12.97
N VAL A 75 -25.85 28.63 13.54
CA VAL A 75 -25.60 28.55 14.98
C VAL A 75 -24.74 29.73 15.45
N GLU A 76 -23.70 30.10 14.70
CA GLU A 76 -22.88 31.27 14.98
C GLU A 76 -23.70 32.57 14.90
N ALA A 77 -24.54 32.73 13.88
CA ALA A 77 -25.39 33.90 13.74
C ALA A 77 -26.41 34.02 14.87
N ASP A 78 -27.02 32.91 15.30
CA ASP A 78 -27.98 32.90 16.40
C ASP A 78 -27.26 33.15 17.74
N ALA A 79 -26.10 32.55 17.97
CA ALA A 79 -25.28 32.82 19.15
C ALA A 79 -24.85 34.31 19.24
N LEU A 80 -24.47 34.92 18.11
CA LEU A 80 -24.15 36.35 18.05
C LEU A 80 -25.38 37.23 18.33
N ARG A 81 -26.56 36.84 17.83
CA ARG A 81 -27.81 37.54 18.15
C ARG A 81 -28.14 37.47 19.64
N ASP A 82 -27.98 36.31 20.25
CA ASP A 82 -28.24 36.12 21.68
C ASP A 82 -27.28 36.96 22.54
N ILE A 83 -26.00 37.01 22.18
CA ILE A 83 -25.00 37.85 22.86
C ILE A 83 -25.36 39.33 22.70
N ASN A 84 -25.68 39.78 21.48
CA ASN A 84 -26.04 41.17 21.23
C ASN A 84 -27.33 41.55 21.97
N ALA A 85 -28.34 40.68 21.97
CA ALA A 85 -29.59 40.90 22.70
C ALA A 85 -29.36 40.95 24.22
N ALA A 86 -28.49 40.10 24.76
CA ALA A 86 -28.10 40.15 26.18
C ALA A 86 -27.35 41.45 26.52
N GLN A 87 -26.49 41.93 25.63
CA GLN A 87 -25.79 43.22 25.80
C GLN A 87 -26.74 44.41 25.71
N GLU A 88 -27.68 44.42 24.76
CA GLU A 88 -28.71 45.45 24.62
C GLU A 88 -29.66 45.46 25.83
N ALA A 89 -30.06 44.29 26.34
CA ALA A 89 -30.87 44.18 27.56
C ALA A 89 -30.11 44.67 28.79
N ALA A 90 -28.81 44.38 28.90
CA ALA A 90 -27.96 44.89 29.99
C ALA A 90 -27.77 46.42 29.91
N ALA A 91 -27.61 46.98 28.70
CA ALA A 91 -27.51 48.42 28.49
C ALA A 91 -28.84 49.14 28.80
N ALA A 92 -29.98 48.57 28.39
CA ALA A 92 -31.30 49.12 28.71
C ALA A 92 -31.64 49.03 30.21
N ALA A 93 -31.16 47.99 30.91
CA ALA A 93 -31.28 47.90 32.37
C ALA A 93 -30.41 48.96 33.08
N GLN A 94 -29.23 49.28 32.55
CA GLN A 94 -28.38 50.36 33.08
C GLN A 94 -29.02 51.75 32.98
N GLU A 95 -29.84 52.01 31.95
CA GLU A 95 -30.55 53.30 31.80
C GLU A 95 -31.81 53.42 32.70
N GLY A 96 -32.34 52.30 33.22
CA GLY A 96 -33.54 52.27 34.07
C GLY A 96 -33.28 52.10 35.58
N GLU A 97 -32.07 51.74 36.00
CA GLU A 97 -31.72 51.36 37.38
C GLU A 97 -30.85 52.38 38.11
N GLU A 98 -31.01 53.70 37.91
CA GLU A 98 -30.19 54.71 38.64
C GLU A 98 -30.30 54.65 40.18
N GLU A 99 -31.36 54.04 40.75
CA GLU A 99 -31.48 53.81 42.21
C GLU A 99 -30.90 52.47 42.72
N ASN A 100 -30.77 51.44 41.88
CA ASN A 100 -30.15 50.14 42.23
C ASN A 100 -28.70 50.00 41.70
N ALA A 101 -28.29 50.89 40.81
CA ALA A 101 -26.94 50.95 40.26
C ALA A 101 -25.91 51.20 41.36
N ALA A 102 -26.21 52.01 42.38
CA ALA A 102 -25.28 52.28 43.48
C ALA A 102 -24.86 50.99 44.21
N ASP A 103 -25.81 50.11 44.53
CA ASP A 103 -25.53 48.83 45.20
C ASP A 103 -24.87 47.79 44.27
N GLN A 104 -25.20 47.78 42.97
CA GLN A 104 -24.52 46.91 41.99
C GLN A 104 -23.10 47.39 41.65
N THR A 105 -22.87 48.71 41.55
CA THR A 105 -21.52 49.29 41.40
C THR A 105 -20.69 48.98 42.63
N ASN A 106 -21.26 49.08 43.84
CA ASN A 106 -20.57 48.71 45.07
C ASN A 106 -20.20 47.22 45.12
N LEU A 107 -21.06 46.33 44.59
CA LEU A 107 -20.79 44.90 44.55
C LEU A 107 -19.74 44.53 43.50
N THR A 108 -19.75 45.21 42.34
CA THR A 108 -18.75 44.99 41.27
C THR A 108 -17.39 45.54 41.68
N THR A 109 -17.32 46.75 42.25
CA THR A 109 -16.07 47.29 42.81
C THR A 109 -15.56 46.44 43.98
N PHE A 110 -16.44 45.97 44.87
CA PHE A 110 -16.05 45.05 45.94
C PHE A 110 -15.50 43.74 45.39
N LYS A 111 -16.10 43.19 44.33
CA LYS A 111 -15.58 42.00 43.65
C LYS A 111 -14.19 42.24 43.10
N GLU A 112 -13.98 43.34 42.38
CA GLU A 112 -12.68 43.70 41.81
C GLU A 112 -11.62 43.89 42.90
N ASP A 113 -11.94 44.63 43.97
CA ASP A 113 -11.06 44.82 45.12
C ASP A 113 -10.76 43.50 45.84
N PHE A 114 -11.75 42.62 45.96
CA PHE A 114 -11.59 41.29 46.57
C PHE A 114 -10.71 40.38 45.71
N TYR A 115 -10.91 40.37 44.39
CA TYR A 115 -10.06 39.60 43.48
C TYR A 115 -8.62 40.14 43.48
N ALA A 116 -8.44 41.47 43.48
CA ALA A 116 -7.12 42.09 43.59
C ALA A 116 -6.41 41.73 44.90
N ALA A 117 -7.12 41.78 46.04
CA ALA A 117 -6.57 41.37 47.33
C ALA A 117 -6.23 39.86 47.37
N LEU A 118 -7.02 39.03 46.71
CA LEU A 118 -6.75 37.59 46.58
C LEU A 118 -5.50 37.35 45.73
N GLU A 119 -5.38 38.03 44.58
CA GLU A 119 -4.21 37.99 43.70
C GLU A 119 -2.93 38.46 44.40
N ASP A 120 -3.02 39.51 45.22
CA ASP A 120 -1.90 40.00 46.01
C ASP A 120 -1.49 39.05 47.13
N SER A 121 -2.45 38.30 47.69
CA SER A 121 -2.20 37.28 48.70
C SER A 121 -1.60 35.98 48.13
N LEU A 122 -1.68 35.76 46.82
CA LEU A 122 -1.08 34.59 46.17
C LEU A 122 0.45 34.70 46.12
N THR A 123 1.10 33.60 46.46
CA THR A 123 2.54 33.41 46.22
C THR A 123 2.85 33.53 44.73
N LYS A 124 4.10 33.83 44.39
CA LYS A 124 4.55 33.90 42.98
C LYS A 124 4.25 32.61 42.22
N ASP A 125 4.46 31.47 42.88
CA ASP A 125 4.17 30.15 42.31
C ASP A 125 2.66 29.93 42.12
N GLY A 126 1.84 30.41 43.05
CA GLY A 126 0.38 30.35 42.94
C GLY A 126 -0.17 31.14 41.76
N ARG A 127 0.34 32.37 41.55
CA ARG A 127 -0.02 33.19 40.37
C ARG A 127 0.39 32.50 39.08
N ALA A 128 1.64 32.03 39.00
CA ALA A 128 2.13 31.33 37.82
C ALA A 128 1.32 30.06 37.50
N ALA A 129 0.89 29.30 38.51
CA ALA A 129 0.07 28.11 38.34
C ALA A 129 -1.34 28.45 37.83
N LEU A 130 -1.97 29.49 38.37
CA LEU A 130 -3.29 29.96 37.92
C LEU A 130 -3.24 30.52 36.49
N ASP A 131 -2.24 31.32 36.15
CA ASP A 131 -2.02 31.80 34.79
C ASP A 131 -1.82 30.65 33.82
N ALA A 132 -1.00 29.65 34.18
CA ALA A 132 -0.79 28.47 33.36
C ALA A 132 -2.09 27.67 33.15
N MET A 133 -2.89 27.49 34.21
CA MET A 133 -4.20 26.84 34.12
C MET A 133 -5.17 27.62 33.24
N ALA A 134 -5.28 28.93 33.43
CA ALA A 134 -6.13 29.80 32.62
C ALA A 134 -5.71 29.76 31.15
N SER A 135 -4.42 29.86 30.86
CA SER A 135 -3.89 29.75 29.49
C SER A 135 -4.18 28.39 28.87
N SER A 136 -4.03 27.29 29.64
CA SER A 136 -4.27 25.93 29.15
C SER A 136 -5.76 25.72 28.90
N ALA A 137 -6.62 26.25 29.76
CA ALA A 137 -8.06 26.18 29.60
C ALA A 137 -8.56 26.93 28.37
N VAL A 138 -8.03 28.14 28.13
CA VAL A 138 -8.33 28.92 26.93
C VAL A 138 -7.87 28.17 25.68
N GLN A 139 -6.66 27.62 25.67
CA GLN A 139 -6.15 26.82 24.54
C GLN A 139 -6.97 25.55 24.28
N LEU A 140 -7.47 24.92 25.34
CA LEU A 140 -8.32 23.73 25.26
C LEU A 140 -9.81 24.04 25.05
N GLY A 141 -10.21 25.32 25.04
CA GLY A 141 -11.61 25.73 24.88
C GLY A 141 -12.51 25.35 26.07
N MET A 142 -11.96 25.31 27.28
CA MET A 142 -12.67 24.87 28.49
C MET A 142 -13.14 26.08 29.32
N ALA A 143 -14.47 26.25 29.46
CA ALA A 143 -15.05 27.37 30.18
C ALA A 143 -14.90 27.30 31.71
N PHE A 144 -14.94 26.09 32.29
CA PHE A 144 -14.80 25.86 33.74
C PHE A 144 -13.76 24.76 33.99
N PRO A 145 -12.47 25.09 33.91
CA PRO A 145 -11.40 24.09 33.94
C PRO A 145 -11.14 23.60 35.37
N GLU A 146 -11.46 22.33 35.62
CA GLU A 146 -10.91 21.61 36.78
C GLU A 146 -9.50 21.09 36.44
N PRO A 147 -8.53 21.14 37.38
CA PRO A 147 -7.16 20.67 37.13
C PRO A 147 -7.10 19.24 36.57
N ALA A 148 -7.97 18.36 37.06
CA ALA A 148 -8.06 16.98 36.58
C ALA A 148 -8.57 16.87 35.14
N GLN A 149 -9.43 17.79 34.69
CA GLN A 149 -9.93 17.80 33.32
C GLN A 149 -8.88 18.33 32.35
N LEU A 150 -8.17 19.40 32.73
CA LEU A 150 -7.02 19.91 31.96
C LEU A 150 -5.95 18.83 31.79
N ALA A 151 -5.61 18.12 32.88
CA ALA A 151 -4.62 17.05 32.83
C ALA A 151 -5.04 15.91 31.89
N ARG A 152 -6.31 15.48 31.92
CA ARG A 152 -6.83 14.46 31.00
C ARG A 152 -6.77 14.93 29.55
N ALA A 153 -7.21 16.16 29.27
CA ALA A 153 -7.17 16.73 27.94
C ALA A 153 -5.74 16.84 27.39
N MET A 154 -4.77 17.21 28.25
CA MET A 154 -3.35 17.22 27.88
C MET A 154 -2.81 15.81 27.60
N LEU A 155 -3.17 14.81 28.41
CA LEU A 155 -2.78 13.41 28.17
C LEU A 155 -3.38 12.85 26.88
N ASP A 156 -4.64 13.17 26.60
CA ASP A 156 -5.31 12.77 25.36
C ASP A 156 -4.62 13.42 24.15
N LEU A 157 -4.28 14.72 24.25
CA LEU A 157 -3.55 15.43 23.21
C LEU A 157 -2.17 14.79 22.98
N GLN A 158 -1.44 14.49 24.07
CA GLN A 158 -0.13 13.86 24.01
C GLN A 158 -0.20 12.47 23.37
N THR A 159 -1.22 11.68 23.70
CA THR A 159 -1.47 10.37 23.10
C THR A 159 -1.71 10.51 21.60
N ARG A 160 -2.57 11.44 21.20
CA ARG A 160 -2.84 11.72 19.78
C ARG A 160 -1.59 12.17 19.02
N VAL A 161 -0.76 13.02 19.62
CA VAL A 161 0.51 13.46 19.02
C VAL A 161 1.45 12.28 18.80
N PHE A 162 1.56 11.39 19.79
CA PHE A 162 2.39 10.19 19.68
C PHE A 162 1.87 9.24 18.60
N ASP A 163 0.56 8.95 18.59
CA ASP A 163 -0.07 8.08 17.60
C ASP A 163 0.11 8.61 16.18
N LEU A 164 -0.05 9.93 15.97
CA LEU A 164 0.18 10.57 14.69
C LEU A 164 1.65 10.53 14.27
N ALA A 165 2.58 10.76 15.19
CA ALA A 165 4.01 10.66 14.90
C ALA A 165 4.40 9.23 14.49
N GLN A 166 3.86 8.22 15.18
CA GLN A 166 4.09 6.81 14.83
C GLN A 166 3.47 6.45 13.48
N ALA A 167 2.25 6.91 13.21
CA ALA A 167 1.59 6.71 11.92
C ALA A 167 2.37 7.36 10.77
N ALA A 168 2.86 8.59 10.97
CA ALA A 168 3.69 9.30 10.00
C ALA A 168 5.00 8.55 9.72
N ALA A 169 5.68 8.06 10.76
CA ALA A 169 6.89 7.25 10.60
C ALA A 169 6.62 5.97 9.80
N ARG A 170 5.52 5.27 10.08
CA ARG A 170 5.11 4.07 9.33
C ARG A 170 4.82 4.37 7.86
N VAL A 171 4.12 5.47 7.58
CA VAL A 171 3.85 5.90 6.20
C VAL A 171 5.16 6.24 5.49
N GLY A 172 6.10 6.91 6.15
CA GLY A 172 7.42 7.19 5.59
C GLY A 172 8.19 5.93 5.21
N LEU A 173 8.15 4.88 6.04
CA LEU A 173 8.77 3.58 5.72
C LEU A 173 8.10 2.91 4.51
N LEU A 174 6.76 2.91 4.46
CA LEU A 174 6.01 2.34 3.33
C LEU A 174 6.28 3.10 2.03
N GLN A 175 6.37 4.42 2.09
CA GLN A 175 6.71 5.26 0.94
C GLN A 175 8.13 4.94 0.44
N GLY A 176 9.09 4.80 1.35
CA GLY A 176 10.45 4.38 1.01
C GLY A 176 10.47 3.00 0.33
N TYR A 177 9.75 2.03 0.91
CA TYR A 177 9.64 0.68 0.35
C TYR A 177 9.02 0.68 -1.05
N ILE A 178 7.90 1.37 -1.23
CA ILE A 178 7.24 1.49 -2.55
C ILE A 178 8.18 2.16 -3.55
N GLY A 179 8.92 3.20 -3.16
CA GLY A 179 9.89 3.87 -4.01
C GLY A 179 11.06 2.96 -4.42
N THR A 180 11.56 2.11 -3.50
CA THR A 180 12.60 1.14 -3.84
C THR A 180 12.09 0.04 -4.77
N GLU A 181 10.88 -0.45 -4.54
CA GLU A 181 10.29 -1.51 -5.37
C GLU A 181 9.90 -0.97 -6.75
N SER A 182 9.41 0.28 -6.84
CA SER A 182 9.15 0.90 -8.15
C SER A 182 10.43 1.08 -8.95
N ALA A 183 11.51 1.57 -8.34
CA ALA A 183 12.80 1.72 -9.02
C ALA A 183 13.35 0.36 -9.48
N ARG A 184 13.16 -0.69 -8.69
CA ARG A 184 13.53 -2.06 -9.06
C ARG A 184 12.70 -2.57 -10.24
N LEU A 185 11.39 -2.36 -10.24
CA LEU A 185 10.50 -2.76 -11.33
C LEU A 185 10.80 -1.99 -12.62
N ASP A 186 11.14 -0.71 -12.51
CA ASP A 186 11.56 0.10 -13.65
C ASP A 186 12.86 -0.45 -14.25
N GLY A 187 13.84 -0.81 -13.42
CA GLY A 187 15.06 -1.50 -13.89
C GLY A 187 14.77 -2.83 -14.59
N LEU A 188 13.91 -3.68 -14.01
CA LEU A 188 13.49 -4.94 -14.65
C LEU A 188 12.75 -4.70 -15.98
N LEU A 189 11.94 -3.64 -16.07
CA LEU A 189 11.27 -3.28 -17.31
C LEU A 189 12.26 -2.81 -18.38
N GLU A 190 13.31 -2.08 -18.01
CA GLU A 190 14.39 -1.72 -18.93
C GLU A 190 15.15 -2.97 -19.40
N ASP A 191 15.47 -3.90 -18.51
CA ASP A 191 16.14 -5.15 -18.84
C ASP A 191 15.32 -5.99 -19.84
N VAL A 192 14.02 -6.17 -19.57
CA VAL A 192 13.11 -6.93 -20.47
C VAL A 192 12.89 -6.23 -21.81
N ARG A 193 12.94 -4.89 -21.84
CA ARG A 193 12.89 -4.12 -23.09
C ARG A 193 14.23 -4.11 -23.83
N GLY A 194 15.30 -4.48 -23.14
CA GLY A 194 16.65 -4.61 -23.66
C GLY A 194 16.74 -5.60 -24.83
N ASP A 195 17.77 -5.41 -25.64
CA ASP A 195 17.99 -6.20 -26.87
C ASP A 195 18.22 -7.69 -26.59
N GLU A 196 18.56 -8.04 -25.34
CA GLU A 196 18.81 -9.41 -24.88
C GLU A 196 17.53 -10.28 -24.86
N TYR A 197 16.36 -9.66 -24.65
CA TYR A 197 15.06 -10.32 -24.65
C TYR A 197 14.28 -10.12 -25.96
N ARG A 198 14.86 -9.42 -26.95
CA ARG A 198 14.25 -9.33 -28.27
C ARG A 198 14.47 -10.63 -29.05
N PRO A 199 13.42 -11.21 -29.66
CA PRO A 199 13.60 -12.34 -30.55
C PRO A 199 14.58 -11.96 -31.66
N PRO A 200 15.64 -12.75 -31.92
CA PRO A 200 16.50 -12.55 -33.08
C PRO A 200 15.67 -12.31 -34.33
N ALA A 201 15.97 -11.26 -35.10
CA ALA A 201 15.17 -10.86 -36.26
C ALA A 201 14.94 -12.00 -37.28
N ASP A 202 15.86 -12.97 -37.31
CA ASP A 202 15.81 -14.13 -38.20
C ASP A 202 14.97 -15.30 -37.68
N LEU A 203 14.48 -15.31 -36.43
CA LEU A 203 13.70 -16.42 -35.87
C LEU A 203 12.43 -16.70 -36.67
N ALA A 204 11.70 -15.65 -37.07
CA ALA A 204 10.49 -15.80 -37.88
C ALA A 204 10.80 -16.45 -39.25
N ARG A 205 11.92 -16.05 -39.86
CA ARG A 205 12.40 -16.62 -41.12
C ARG A 205 12.82 -18.08 -40.95
N GLN A 206 13.61 -18.39 -39.91
CA GLN A 206 14.04 -19.74 -39.59
C GLN A 206 12.86 -20.66 -39.28
N ASN A 207 11.85 -20.17 -38.55
CA ASN A 207 10.65 -20.94 -38.24
C ASN A 207 9.84 -21.25 -39.51
N LEU A 208 9.67 -20.27 -40.42
CA LEU A 208 9.04 -20.51 -41.72
C LEU A 208 9.82 -21.51 -42.58
N GLU A 209 11.16 -21.42 -42.60
CA GLU A 209 12.01 -22.39 -43.30
C GLU A 209 11.89 -23.79 -42.69
N MET A 210 11.88 -23.92 -41.35
CA MET A 210 11.63 -25.18 -40.65
C MET A 210 10.25 -25.74 -40.96
N GLN A 211 9.20 -24.92 -40.95
CA GLN A 211 7.85 -25.36 -41.32
C GLN A 211 7.79 -25.85 -42.78
N ARG A 212 8.48 -25.19 -43.71
CA ARG A 212 8.58 -25.64 -45.11
C ARG A 212 9.34 -26.96 -45.21
N LYS A 213 10.46 -27.12 -44.51
CA LYS A 213 11.23 -28.37 -44.44
C LYS A 213 10.41 -29.50 -43.84
N ILE A 214 9.70 -29.26 -42.75
CA ILE A 214 8.80 -30.23 -42.11
C ILE A 214 7.72 -30.66 -43.11
N LYS A 215 6.99 -29.72 -43.74
CA LYS A 215 5.98 -30.06 -44.75
C LYS A 215 6.54 -30.91 -45.90
N ALA A 216 7.74 -30.57 -46.37
CA ALA A 216 8.42 -31.34 -47.42
C ALA A 216 8.79 -32.76 -46.95
N MET A 217 9.29 -32.91 -45.72
CA MET A 217 9.62 -34.21 -45.12
C MET A 217 8.36 -35.04 -44.81
N THR A 218 7.28 -34.42 -44.32
CA THR A 218 5.98 -35.06 -44.12
C THR A 218 5.39 -35.58 -45.43
N LYS A 219 5.59 -34.87 -46.54
CA LYS A 219 5.20 -35.36 -47.87
C LYS A 219 6.03 -36.57 -48.33
N LYS A 220 7.29 -36.68 -47.91
CA LYS A 220 8.19 -37.81 -48.22
C LYS A 220 8.06 -39.00 -47.26
N LEU A 221 7.48 -38.80 -46.07
CA LEU A 221 7.22 -39.84 -45.08
C LEU A 221 6.44 -41.05 -45.62
N PRO A 222 5.32 -40.90 -46.39
CA PRO A 222 4.63 -42.04 -46.97
C PRO A 222 5.51 -42.79 -47.97
N GLU A 223 6.25 -42.09 -48.83
CA GLU A 223 7.16 -42.72 -49.78
C GLU A 223 8.29 -43.49 -49.08
N MET A 224 8.86 -42.94 -48.00
CA MET A 224 9.86 -43.64 -47.20
C MET A 224 9.26 -44.83 -46.44
N ARG A 225 8.03 -44.71 -45.93
CA ARG A 225 7.30 -45.81 -45.30
C ARG A 225 7.01 -46.92 -46.31
N ASP A 226 6.63 -46.57 -47.53
CA ASP A 226 6.39 -47.51 -48.62
C ASP A 226 7.69 -48.19 -49.02
N ARG A 227 8.80 -47.45 -49.14
CA ARG A 227 10.13 -48.01 -49.37
C ARG A 227 10.54 -48.96 -48.24
N VAL A 228 10.43 -48.57 -46.97
CA VAL A 228 10.71 -49.44 -45.82
C VAL A 228 9.81 -50.67 -45.84
N SER A 229 8.54 -50.54 -46.19
CA SER A 229 7.63 -51.69 -46.30
C SER A 229 7.99 -52.61 -47.48
N SER A 230 8.51 -52.04 -48.59
CA SER A 230 8.98 -52.80 -49.74
C SER A 230 10.31 -53.51 -49.44
N LEU A 231 11.24 -52.83 -48.77
CA LEU A 231 12.49 -53.39 -48.26
C LEU A 231 12.26 -54.46 -47.19
N ALA A 232 11.30 -54.25 -46.29
CA ALA A 232 10.85 -55.26 -45.33
C ALA A 232 10.27 -56.50 -46.02
N ARG A 233 9.66 -56.35 -47.19
CA ARG A 233 9.18 -57.47 -48.02
C ARG A 233 10.30 -58.16 -48.80
N THR A 234 11.31 -57.42 -49.29
CA THR A 234 12.38 -57.98 -50.13
C THR A 234 13.57 -58.51 -49.35
N VAL A 235 13.94 -57.86 -48.25
CA VAL A 235 15.09 -58.21 -47.40
C VAL A 235 14.64 -58.93 -46.12
N GLY A 236 13.35 -58.84 -45.77
CA GLY A 236 12.88 -59.17 -44.43
C GLY A 236 13.30 -58.06 -43.45
N VAL A 237 12.40 -57.66 -42.54
CA VAL A 237 12.88 -56.97 -41.33
C VAL A 237 13.80 -57.98 -40.63
N PRO A 238 15.01 -57.61 -40.17
CA PRO A 238 15.70 -58.45 -39.21
C PRO A 238 14.76 -58.54 -37.99
N ASN A 239 13.95 -59.59 -37.93
CA ASN A 239 13.26 -59.93 -36.71
C ASN A 239 14.38 -60.35 -35.78
N PRO A 240 14.74 -59.52 -34.78
CA PRO A 240 15.83 -59.87 -33.89
C PRO A 240 15.49 -61.23 -33.30
N THR A 241 16.38 -62.19 -33.51
CA THR A 241 16.14 -63.54 -33.00
C THR A 241 16.05 -63.44 -31.48
N ILE A 242 15.24 -64.26 -30.82
CA ILE A 242 15.09 -64.23 -29.34
C ILE A 242 16.45 -64.24 -28.63
N GLN A 243 17.47 -64.87 -29.23
CA GLN A 243 18.85 -64.85 -28.76
C GLN A 243 19.53 -63.47 -28.81
N GLN A 244 19.29 -62.68 -29.86
CA GLN A 244 19.80 -61.31 -29.99
C GLN A 244 19.12 -60.38 -28.98
N LEU A 245 17.80 -60.51 -28.80
CA LEU A 245 17.06 -59.78 -27.76
C LEU A 245 17.59 -60.12 -26.36
N ARG A 246 17.89 -61.39 -26.09
CA ARG A 246 18.49 -61.81 -24.81
C ARG A 246 19.89 -61.24 -24.60
N GLN A 247 20.70 -61.13 -25.64
CA GLN A 247 22.03 -60.52 -25.56
C GLN A 247 21.93 -59.00 -25.32
N GLU A 248 20.98 -58.33 -25.97
CA GLU A 248 20.71 -56.91 -25.76
C GLU A 248 20.13 -56.65 -24.36
N GLU A 249 19.26 -57.52 -23.86
CA GLU A 249 18.70 -57.46 -22.50
C GLU A 249 19.81 -57.56 -21.44
N VAL A 250 20.74 -58.51 -21.61
CA VAL A 250 21.90 -58.65 -20.70
C VAL A 250 22.76 -57.39 -20.73
N ARG A 251 23.10 -56.87 -21.92
CA ARG A 251 23.87 -55.62 -22.05
C ARG A 251 23.14 -54.42 -21.45
N TYR A 252 21.83 -54.37 -21.59
CA TYR A 252 21.01 -53.31 -21.04
C TYR A 252 21.00 -53.36 -19.50
N LEU A 253 20.89 -54.56 -18.92
CA LEU A 253 20.97 -54.75 -17.47
C LEU A 253 22.35 -54.35 -16.93
N GLU A 254 23.44 -54.73 -17.62
CA GLU A 254 24.81 -54.29 -17.28
C GLU A 254 24.95 -52.76 -17.33
N LEU A 255 24.39 -52.11 -18.35
CA LEU A 255 24.36 -50.64 -18.46
C LEU A 255 23.53 -49.98 -17.35
N LEU A 256 22.44 -50.63 -16.92
CA LEU A 256 21.58 -50.13 -15.86
C LEU A 256 22.28 -50.21 -14.50
N GLU A 257 23.00 -51.30 -14.22
CA GLU A 257 23.85 -51.42 -13.05
C GLU A 257 24.97 -50.37 -13.06
N LEU A 258 25.66 -50.20 -14.19
CA LEU A 258 26.67 -49.16 -14.35
C LEU A 258 26.09 -47.77 -14.09
N ARG A 259 24.95 -47.44 -14.70
CA ARG A 259 24.26 -46.17 -14.48
C ARG A 259 23.88 -45.99 -13.01
N ARG A 260 23.40 -47.03 -12.33
CA ARG A 260 23.09 -46.96 -10.90
C ARG A 260 24.33 -46.68 -10.05
N THR A 261 25.47 -47.29 -10.38
CA THR A 261 26.74 -47.00 -9.67
C THR A 261 27.22 -45.57 -9.91
N LEU A 262 27.09 -45.06 -11.14
CA LEU A 262 27.45 -43.68 -11.48
C LEU A 262 26.50 -42.68 -10.83
N ASP A 263 25.20 -42.94 -10.84
CA ASP A 263 24.21 -42.08 -10.17
C ASP A 263 24.46 -42.05 -8.65
N GLN A 264 24.86 -43.17 -8.04
CA GLN A 264 25.27 -43.19 -6.64
C GLN A 264 26.52 -42.33 -6.40
N GLN A 265 27.54 -42.45 -7.26
CA GLN A 265 28.73 -41.60 -7.18
C GLN A 265 28.40 -40.12 -7.39
N ILE A 266 27.47 -39.77 -8.28
CA ILE A 266 27.05 -38.39 -8.53
C ILE A 266 26.23 -37.84 -7.37
N SER A 267 25.39 -38.67 -6.72
CA SER A 267 24.58 -38.25 -5.57
C SER A 267 25.43 -37.80 -4.38
N GLU A 268 26.65 -38.31 -4.22
CA GLU A 268 27.60 -37.85 -3.21
C GLU A 268 28.08 -36.40 -3.45
N PHE A 269 27.92 -35.90 -4.68
CA PHE A 269 28.26 -34.53 -5.08
C PHE A 269 27.01 -33.67 -5.35
N GLU A 270 25.82 -34.13 -4.98
CA GLU A 270 24.57 -33.41 -5.20
C GLU A 270 24.55 -32.11 -4.38
N GLY A 271 24.50 -30.97 -5.08
CA GLY A 271 24.58 -29.63 -4.48
C GLY A 271 25.89 -28.89 -4.77
N LEU A 272 26.92 -29.56 -5.32
CA LEU A 272 28.13 -28.89 -5.81
C LEU A 272 27.95 -28.42 -7.26
N PRO A 273 28.39 -27.21 -7.62
CA PRO A 273 28.42 -26.74 -9.00
C PRO A 273 29.25 -27.69 -9.89
N PRO A 274 28.90 -27.83 -11.18
CA PRO A 274 29.63 -28.69 -12.11
C PRO A 274 31.09 -28.25 -12.33
N ASP A 275 31.41 -26.98 -12.06
CA ASP A 275 32.76 -26.44 -12.15
C ASP A 275 33.53 -26.61 -10.83
N THR A 276 34.66 -27.31 -10.90
CA THR A 276 35.54 -27.60 -9.74
C THR A 276 36.09 -26.35 -9.05
N SER A 277 36.28 -25.25 -9.78
CA SER A 277 36.69 -23.95 -9.23
C SER A 277 35.56 -23.29 -8.43
N MET A 278 34.33 -23.33 -8.95
CA MET A 278 33.14 -22.78 -8.30
C MET A 278 32.76 -23.57 -7.05
N ALA A 279 32.87 -24.89 -7.10
CA ALA A 279 32.67 -25.76 -5.94
C ALA A 279 33.65 -25.44 -4.79
N ARG A 280 34.93 -25.16 -5.11
CA ARG A 280 35.91 -24.73 -4.11
C ARG A 280 35.56 -23.37 -3.50
N GLN A 281 35.16 -22.40 -4.33
CA GLN A 281 34.75 -21.08 -3.84
C GLN A 281 33.54 -21.16 -2.91
N GLN A 282 32.54 -21.97 -3.23
CA GLN A 282 31.37 -22.15 -2.35
C GLN A 282 31.74 -22.85 -1.03
N LEU A 283 32.65 -23.82 -1.07
CA LEU A 283 33.14 -24.50 0.12
C LEU A 283 33.92 -23.53 1.03
N ASP A 284 34.78 -22.70 0.45
CA ASP A 284 35.53 -21.69 1.19
C ASP A 284 34.60 -20.61 1.78
N ALA A 285 33.57 -20.18 1.05
CA ALA A 285 32.54 -19.28 1.57
C ALA A 285 31.77 -19.89 2.75
N LEU A 286 31.34 -21.15 2.65
CA LEU A 286 30.66 -21.86 3.75
C LEU A 286 31.57 -22.06 4.96
N ARG A 287 32.88 -22.23 4.76
CA ARG A 287 33.87 -22.29 5.85
C ARG A 287 34.02 -20.95 6.55
N GLU A 288 34.05 -19.86 5.79
CA GLU A 288 34.08 -18.50 6.33
C GLU A 288 32.81 -18.21 7.15
N GLU A 289 31.63 -18.60 6.64
CA GLU A 289 30.36 -18.48 7.37
C GLU A 289 30.39 -19.28 8.68
N LEU A 290 30.82 -20.55 8.65
CA LEU A 290 30.96 -21.35 9.87
C LEU A 290 31.94 -20.74 10.86
N HIS A 291 33.05 -20.19 10.38
CA HIS A 291 34.02 -19.52 11.25
C HIS A 291 33.38 -18.29 11.91
N SER A 292 32.69 -17.45 11.15
CA SER A 292 32.02 -16.26 11.67
C SER A 292 30.94 -16.58 12.71
N ILE A 293 30.15 -17.65 12.49
CA ILE A 293 29.14 -18.12 13.43
C ILE A 293 29.81 -18.65 14.71
N THR A 294 30.94 -19.34 14.57
CA THR A 294 31.70 -19.86 15.71
C THR A 294 32.30 -18.73 16.54
N GLU A 295 32.90 -17.73 15.90
CA GLU A 295 33.41 -16.52 16.57
C GLU A 295 32.28 -15.75 17.28
N HIS A 296 31.12 -15.61 16.62
CA HIS A 296 29.96 -14.95 17.23
C HIS A 296 29.48 -15.72 18.46
N ARG A 297 29.38 -17.05 18.36
CA ARG A 297 29.02 -17.91 19.51
C ARG A 297 30.01 -17.75 20.65
N ASP A 298 31.30 -17.75 20.35
CA ASP A 298 32.35 -17.67 21.36
C ASP A 298 32.38 -16.28 22.02
N ALA A 299 32.19 -15.20 21.26
CA ALA A 299 32.05 -13.84 21.80
C ALA A 299 30.80 -13.67 22.69
N VAL A 300 29.66 -14.25 22.29
CA VAL A 300 28.44 -14.27 23.12
C VAL A 300 28.67 -15.07 24.39
N PHE A 301 29.38 -16.20 24.29
CA PHE A 301 29.72 -17.05 25.44
C PHE A 301 30.67 -16.33 26.41
N GLU A 302 31.73 -15.69 25.92
CA GLU A 302 32.64 -14.87 26.74
C GLU A 302 31.89 -13.74 27.45
N GLY A 303 31.01 -13.02 26.72
CA GLY A 303 30.18 -11.97 27.32
C GLY A 303 29.22 -12.46 28.41
N LEU A 304 28.74 -13.70 28.32
CA LEU A 304 27.95 -14.34 29.39
C LEU A 304 28.83 -14.71 30.59
N VAL A 305 30.02 -15.28 30.35
CA VAL A 305 30.97 -15.66 31.40
C VAL A 305 31.49 -14.44 32.16
N GLU A 306 31.77 -13.33 31.49
CA GLU A 306 32.22 -12.08 32.13
C GLU A 306 31.15 -11.43 33.01
N ARG A 307 29.86 -11.63 32.69
CA ARG A 307 28.73 -11.12 33.48
C ARG A 307 28.48 -11.94 34.74
N GLU A 308 28.64 -13.27 34.64
CA GLU A 308 28.39 -14.20 35.74
C GLU A 308 29.59 -14.43 36.65
N THR A 309 30.80 -13.97 36.26
CA THR A 309 31.99 -14.07 37.11
C THR A 309 32.06 -12.89 38.09
N PRO A 310 31.98 -13.12 39.42
CA PRO A 310 32.02 -12.04 40.40
C PRO A 310 33.40 -11.36 40.38
N ARG A 311 33.43 -10.08 39.98
CA ARG A 311 34.63 -9.25 40.07
C ARG A 311 35.06 -9.12 41.53
N LYS A 312 36.19 -9.74 41.89
CA LYS A 312 36.87 -9.47 43.16
C LYS A 312 37.36 -8.02 43.17
N THR A 313 36.68 -7.16 43.91
CA THR A 313 37.17 -5.83 44.29
C THR A 313 38.42 -6.00 45.15
N ARG A 314 39.52 -5.37 44.72
CA ARG A 314 40.76 -5.22 45.49
C ARG A 314 40.66 -4.02 46.41
#